data_AF-A0A3S3UQT8-F1
#
_entry.id   AF-A0A3S3UQT8-F1
#
_cell.length_a   1.000
_cell.length_b   1.000
_cell.length_c   1.000
_cell.angle_alpha   90.00
_cell.angle_beta   90.00
_cell.angle_gamma   90.00
#
_symmetry.space_group_name_H-M   'P 1'
#
loop_
_entity.id
_entity.type
_entity.pdbx_description
1 polymer ?
#
loop_
_entity_poly.entity_id
_entity_poly.type
_entity_poly.pdbx_seq_one_letter_code
_entity_poly.pdbx_strand_id
1 'polypeptide(L)'
;APYFRRQWRLSSRISCFVHRCSLRDRCPSCRAGIASFDQAELRPQHVCARCSFDLRDAPKTSVNAAPRRLERAIADICSIEVAKRSPTIQDLVSRLLRAPVVADIRSAKRLTGLSAATRIHCFNALTTRPADWLVSNEDAAVAHRRRAILAAGGHGELIARFTDILEKNQQPRLSERSPPPNAGLIDLLEAYSRFI
;
A
#
# COMPACT_ATOMS: atom_id res chain seq x y z
N ALA A 1 -21.22 4.31 -8.57
CA ALA A 1 -21.74 3.03 -8.02
C ALA A 1 -21.16 2.79 -6.62
N PRO A 2 -21.99 2.68 -5.55
CA PRO A 2 -21.53 2.45 -4.18
C PRO A 2 -21.21 0.97 -3.93
N TYR A 3 -20.78 0.25 -4.97
CA TYR A 3 -20.16 -1.04 -4.77
C TYR A 3 -18.87 -0.79 -4.01
N PHE A 4 -18.75 -1.41 -2.84
CA PHE A 4 -17.52 -1.59 -2.08
C PHE A 4 -16.30 -1.43 -2.98
N ARG A 5 -15.48 -0.39 -2.72
CA ARG A 5 -14.32 -0.04 -3.56
C ARG A 5 -13.60 -1.33 -3.93
N ARG A 6 -13.35 -1.59 -5.22
CA ARG A 6 -12.79 -2.87 -5.71
C ARG A 6 -11.61 -3.38 -4.87
N GLN A 7 -10.74 -2.47 -4.43
CA GLN A 7 -9.61 -2.73 -3.52
C GLN A 7 -9.98 -3.38 -2.17
N TRP A 8 -11.18 -3.14 -1.62
CA TRP A 8 -11.63 -3.75 -0.35
C TRP A 8 -11.98 -5.23 -0.49
N ARG A 9 -12.07 -5.74 -1.72
CA ARG A 9 -12.23 -7.17 -1.99
C ARG A 9 -10.91 -7.94 -1.95
N LEU A 10 -9.77 -7.24 -1.96
CA LEU A 10 -8.47 -7.89 -1.88
C LEU A 10 -8.23 -8.41 -0.46
N SER A 11 -7.79 -9.65 -0.35
CA SER A 11 -7.50 -10.25 0.95
C SER A 11 -6.30 -9.59 1.64
N SER A 12 -5.39 -8.98 0.88
CA SER A 12 -4.30 -8.15 1.40
C SER A 12 -4.76 -6.79 1.93
N ARG A 13 -6.01 -6.39 1.68
CA ARG A 13 -6.59 -5.16 2.21
C ARG A 13 -7.22 -5.43 3.58
N ILE A 14 -6.54 -4.98 4.63
CA ILE A 14 -6.94 -5.15 6.03
C ILE A 14 -7.54 -3.86 6.63
N SER A 15 -7.28 -2.70 6.03
CA SER A 15 -7.72 -1.41 6.57
C SER A 15 -8.25 -0.43 5.52
N CYS A 16 -9.10 0.49 5.99
CA CYS A 16 -9.43 1.68 5.22
C CYS A 16 -8.25 2.67 5.29
N PHE A 17 -7.68 3.06 4.15
CA PHE A 17 -6.53 3.98 4.16
C PHE A 17 -6.89 5.40 4.61
N VAL A 18 -8.16 5.79 4.47
CA VAL A 18 -8.68 7.08 4.93
C VAL A 18 -8.95 7.02 6.44
N HIS A 19 -9.83 6.11 6.87
CA HIS A 19 -10.30 6.05 8.26
C HIS A 19 -9.39 5.25 9.20
N ARG A 20 -8.39 4.52 8.68
CA ARG A 20 -7.41 3.72 9.44
C ARG A 20 -8.01 2.64 10.34
N CYS A 21 -9.26 2.26 10.08
CA CYS A 21 -9.99 1.21 10.79
C CYS A 21 -10.01 -0.09 9.99
N SER A 22 -10.29 -1.19 10.70
CA SER A 22 -10.43 -2.53 10.15
C SER A 22 -11.52 -2.55 9.09
N LEU A 23 -11.23 -3.17 7.95
CA LEU A 23 -12.29 -3.63 7.07
C LEU A 23 -13.06 -4.75 7.75
N ARG A 24 -14.35 -4.89 7.41
CA ARG A 24 -15.23 -5.88 8.02
C ARG A 24 -15.78 -6.77 6.94
N ASP A 25 -15.65 -8.07 7.14
CA ASP A 25 -16.19 -9.10 6.26
C ASP A 25 -17.18 -10.03 6.98
N ARG A 26 -17.45 -9.79 8.27
CA ARG A 26 -18.40 -10.55 9.09
C ARG A 26 -19.27 -9.66 9.96
N CYS A 27 -20.52 -10.06 10.14
CA CYS A 27 -21.45 -9.40 11.07
C CYS A 27 -20.94 -9.58 12.52
N PRO A 28 -20.90 -8.53 13.36
CA PRO A 28 -20.51 -8.67 14.77
C PRO A 28 -21.54 -9.45 15.60
N SER A 29 -22.81 -9.38 15.22
CA SER A 29 -23.91 -10.07 15.93
C SER A 29 -23.92 -11.58 15.61
N CYS A 30 -24.09 -11.95 14.33
CA CYS A 30 -24.27 -13.36 13.95
C CYS A 30 -23.02 -14.03 13.34
N ARG A 31 -21.89 -13.31 13.18
CA ARG A 31 -20.62 -13.79 12.60
C ARG A 31 -20.68 -14.27 11.14
N ALA A 32 -21.84 -14.21 10.50
CA ALA A 32 -22.02 -14.53 9.08
C ALA A 32 -21.20 -13.59 8.19
N GLY A 33 -20.75 -14.11 7.05
CA GLY A 33 -20.07 -13.30 6.04
C GLY A 33 -20.96 -12.17 5.54
N ILE A 34 -20.38 -11.00 5.31
CA ILE A 34 -21.10 -9.88 4.71
C ILE A 34 -21.19 -10.12 3.20
N ALA A 35 -22.37 -10.56 2.74
CA ALA A 35 -22.66 -10.81 1.34
C ALA A 35 -23.80 -9.90 0.88
N SER A 36 -23.46 -8.68 0.47
CA SER A 36 -24.44 -7.67 0.03
C SER A 36 -25.25 -8.09 -1.22
N PHE A 37 -24.79 -9.13 -1.94
CA PHE A 37 -25.48 -9.68 -3.11
C PHE A 37 -26.37 -10.88 -2.76
N ASP A 38 -26.21 -11.47 -1.57
CA ASP A 38 -26.93 -12.66 -1.12
C ASP A 38 -28.12 -12.23 -0.26
N GLN A 39 -28.95 -11.36 -0.84
CA GLN A 39 -30.15 -10.83 -0.21
C GLN A 39 -31.36 -11.26 -1.04
N ALA A 40 -32.30 -11.98 -0.42
CA ALA A 40 -33.55 -12.39 -1.06
C ALA A 40 -34.48 -11.20 -1.36
N GLU A 41 -34.24 -10.06 -0.72
CA GLU A 41 -35.02 -8.84 -0.82
C GLU A 41 -34.08 -7.64 -1.01
N LEU A 42 -34.58 -6.55 -1.60
CA LEU A 42 -33.83 -5.31 -1.75
C LEU A 42 -33.61 -4.65 -0.38
N ARG A 43 -32.51 -4.98 0.30
CA ARG A 43 -32.17 -4.43 1.62
C ARG A 43 -30.97 -3.47 1.51
N PRO A 44 -30.87 -2.45 2.38
CA PRO A 44 -29.68 -1.61 2.41
C PRO A 44 -28.42 -2.43 2.70
N GLN A 45 -27.32 -2.16 1.99
CA GLN A 45 -26.06 -2.93 2.13
C GLN A 45 -25.43 -2.87 3.53
N HIS A 46 -25.83 -1.89 4.35
CA HIS A 46 -25.39 -1.79 5.74
C HIS A 46 -26.14 -2.72 6.68
N VAL A 47 -27.18 -3.42 6.22
CA VAL A 47 -27.95 -4.37 7.04
C VAL A 47 -27.44 -5.79 6.80
N CYS A 48 -27.20 -6.54 7.88
CA CYS A 48 -26.84 -7.95 7.76
C CYS A 48 -27.98 -8.78 7.18
N ALA A 49 -27.73 -9.48 6.06
CA ALA A 49 -28.72 -10.33 5.39
C ALA A 49 -29.27 -11.47 6.26
N ARG A 50 -28.51 -11.93 7.28
CA ARG A 50 -28.88 -13.07 8.12
C ARG A 50 -29.61 -12.71 9.41
N CYS A 51 -29.22 -11.62 10.07
CA CYS A 51 -29.75 -11.25 11.39
C CYS A 51 -30.29 -9.82 11.47
N SER A 52 -30.32 -9.09 10.35
CA SER A 52 -30.81 -7.71 10.25
C SER A 52 -30.08 -6.66 11.11
N PHE A 53 -28.97 -7.03 11.76
CA PHE A 53 -28.13 -6.08 12.49
C PHE A 53 -27.59 -4.97 11.58
N ASP A 54 -27.67 -3.71 12.02
CA ASP A 54 -27.09 -2.57 11.32
C ASP A 54 -25.57 -2.52 11.53
N LEU A 55 -24.83 -2.78 10.45
CA LEU A 55 -23.37 -2.80 10.46
C LEU A 55 -22.74 -1.44 10.79
N ARG A 56 -23.49 -0.33 10.74
CA ARG A 56 -23.02 1.01 11.13
C ARG A 56 -22.89 1.16 12.65
N ASP A 57 -23.70 0.45 13.42
CA ASP A 57 -23.68 0.45 14.88
C ASP A 57 -22.51 -0.37 15.44
N ALA A 58 -21.83 -1.11 14.57
CA ALA A 58 -20.70 -1.90 14.96
C ALA A 58 -19.49 -1.02 15.32
N PRO A 59 -18.74 -1.34 16.39
CA PRO A 59 -17.58 -0.57 16.80
C PRO A 59 -16.49 -0.57 15.72
N LYS A 60 -15.87 0.59 15.49
CA LYS A 60 -14.75 0.74 14.56
C LYS A 60 -13.45 0.40 15.26
N THR A 61 -12.82 -0.71 14.90
CA THR A 61 -11.50 -1.09 15.44
C THR A 61 -10.40 -0.38 14.66
N SER A 62 -9.57 0.43 15.32
CA SER A 62 -8.37 1.00 14.70
C SER A 62 -7.35 -0.11 14.40
N VAL A 63 -6.70 -0.04 13.24
CA VAL A 63 -5.58 -0.93 12.89
C VAL A 63 -4.27 -0.23 13.23
N ASN A 64 -3.26 -0.92 13.77
CA ASN A 64 -1.97 -0.30 14.13
C ASN A 64 -1.22 0.28 12.92
N ALA A 65 -0.28 1.20 13.17
CA ALA A 65 0.45 1.86 12.08
C ALA A 65 1.34 0.91 11.27
N ALA A 66 2.06 0.00 11.93
CA ALA A 66 2.98 -0.95 11.29
C ALA A 66 2.30 -1.88 10.26
N PRO A 67 1.23 -2.64 10.59
CA PRO A 67 0.56 -3.50 9.61
C PRO A 67 -0.08 -2.68 8.47
N ARG A 68 -0.52 -1.44 8.70
CA ARG A 68 -1.01 -0.56 7.63
C ARG A 68 0.10 -0.11 6.68
N ARG A 69 1.32 0.13 7.19
CA ARG A 69 2.49 0.43 6.34
C ARG A 69 2.85 -0.78 5.47
N LEU A 70 2.85 -1.98 6.06
CA LEU A 70 3.05 -3.22 5.31
C LEU A 70 1.96 -3.43 4.24
N GLU A 71 0.69 -3.21 4.59
CA GLU A 71 -0.45 -3.25 3.66
C GLU A 71 -0.27 -2.30 2.47
N ARG A 72 0.18 -1.05 2.71
CA ARG A 72 0.46 -0.09 1.64
C ARG A 72 1.63 -0.54 0.77
N ALA A 73 2.74 -0.94 1.38
CA ALA A 73 3.90 -1.41 0.64
C ALA A 73 3.55 -2.61 -0.26
N ILE A 74 2.77 -3.58 0.23
CA ILE A 74 2.27 -4.70 -0.57
C ILE A 74 1.41 -4.20 -1.73
N ALA A 75 0.46 -3.30 -1.48
CA ALA A 75 -0.41 -2.75 -2.52
C ALA A 75 0.40 -2.01 -3.61
N ASP A 76 1.40 -1.23 -3.21
CA ASP A 76 2.28 -0.51 -4.13
C ASP A 76 3.15 -1.44 -4.96
N ILE A 77 3.74 -2.48 -4.33
CA ILE A 77 4.50 -3.51 -5.05
C ILE A 77 3.59 -4.18 -6.08
N CYS A 78 2.41 -4.67 -5.69
CA CYS A 78 1.48 -5.30 -6.62
C CYS A 78 1.12 -4.35 -7.77
N SER A 79 0.87 -3.07 -7.49
CA SER A 79 0.55 -2.08 -8.51
C SER A 79 1.69 -1.88 -9.52
N ILE A 80 2.93 -1.80 -9.04
CA ILE A 80 4.12 -1.62 -9.89
C ILE A 80 4.36 -2.87 -10.75
N GLU A 81 4.28 -4.06 -10.16
CA GLU A 81 4.51 -5.32 -10.87
C GLU A 81 3.47 -5.54 -11.98
N VAL A 82 2.20 -5.20 -11.71
CA VAL A 82 1.13 -5.22 -12.72
C VAL A 82 1.40 -4.19 -13.82
N ALA A 83 1.74 -2.95 -13.47
CA ALA A 83 2.02 -1.90 -14.45
C ALA A 83 3.21 -2.25 -15.36
N LYS A 84 4.23 -2.91 -14.81
CA LYS A 84 5.41 -3.38 -15.54
C LYS A 84 5.20 -4.71 -16.28
N ARG A 85 4.01 -5.32 -16.20
CA ARG A 85 3.71 -6.66 -16.73
C ARG A 85 4.76 -7.70 -16.31
N SER A 86 5.17 -7.61 -15.05
CA SER A 86 6.26 -8.41 -14.51
C SER A 86 5.92 -9.90 -14.52
N PRO A 87 6.82 -10.78 -14.99
CA PRO A 87 6.59 -12.22 -14.95
C PRO A 87 6.52 -12.76 -13.50
N THR A 88 7.03 -12.00 -12.53
CA THR A 88 7.09 -12.40 -11.11
C THR A 88 5.81 -12.12 -10.33
N ILE A 89 4.79 -11.51 -10.93
CA ILE A 89 3.54 -11.18 -10.23
C ILE A 89 2.83 -12.43 -9.68
N GLN A 90 2.86 -13.55 -10.40
CA GLN A 90 2.19 -14.79 -9.97
C GLN A 90 2.88 -15.43 -8.76
N ASP A 91 4.21 -15.38 -8.72
CA ASP A 91 4.99 -15.80 -7.55
C ASP A 91 4.66 -14.91 -6.34
N LEU A 92 4.67 -13.58 -6.53
CA LEU A 92 4.31 -12.61 -5.50
C LEU A 92 2.92 -12.91 -4.91
N VAL A 93 1.91 -13.11 -5.77
CA VAL A 93 0.56 -13.45 -5.34
C VAL A 93 0.54 -14.78 -4.58
N SER A 94 1.25 -15.80 -5.06
CA SER A 94 1.34 -17.10 -4.39
C SER A 94 1.94 -17.00 -2.99
N ARG A 95 2.94 -16.14 -2.81
CA ARG A 95 3.59 -15.88 -1.51
C ARG A 95 2.70 -15.08 -0.58
N LEU A 96 2.00 -14.06 -1.09
CA LEU A 96 0.98 -13.33 -0.33
C LEU A 96 -0.15 -14.25 0.16
N LEU A 97 -0.59 -15.21 -0.66
CA LEU A 97 -1.60 -16.18 -0.25
C LEU A 97 -1.11 -17.12 0.86
N ARG A 98 0.20 -17.39 0.92
CA ARG A 98 0.88 -18.20 1.96
C ARG A 98 1.36 -17.38 3.16
N ALA A 99 1.15 -16.06 3.17
CA ALA A 99 1.56 -15.19 4.28
C ALA A 99 1.10 -15.67 5.68
N PRO A 100 -0.09 -16.28 5.86
CA PRO A 100 -0.48 -16.84 7.16
C PRO A 100 0.49 -17.89 7.71
N VAL A 101 1.14 -18.69 6.85
CA VAL A 101 2.12 -19.69 7.25
C VAL A 101 3.38 -19.01 7.79
N VAL A 102 3.85 -17.96 7.12
CA VAL A 102 5.01 -17.16 7.54
C VAL A 102 4.73 -16.44 8.87
N ALA A 103 3.50 -16.00 9.05
CA ALA A 103 3.02 -15.35 10.26
C ALA A 103 2.81 -16.32 11.44
N ASP A 104 3.03 -17.64 11.25
CA ASP A 104 2.74 -18.70 12.23
C ASP A 104 1.28 -18.64 12.74
N ILE A 105 0.36 -18.27 11.85
CA ILE A 105 -1.07 -18.37 12.14
C ILE A 105 -1.42 -19.84 12.03
N ARG A 106 -1.81 -20.47 13.16
CA ARG A 106 -2.26 -21.88 13.28
C ARG A 106 -3.56 -22.15 12.50
N SER A 107 -3.51 -21.97 11.20
CA SER A 107 -4.61 -22.17 10.25
C SER A 107 -4.01 -22.58 8.92
N ALA A 108 -4.41 -23.75 8.40
CA ALA A 108 -4.02 -24.20 7.05
C ALA A 108 -4.64 -23.35 5.92
N LYS A 109 -5.32 -22.24 6.26
CA LYS A 109 -6.04 -21.39 5.31
C LYS A 109 -5.10 -20.41 4.62
N ARG A 110 -5.30 -20.25 3.31
CA ARG A 110 -4.73 -19.14 2.54
C ARG A 110 -5.27 -17.81 3.06
N LEU A 111 -4.56 -16.72 2.75
CA LEU A 111 -4.95 -15.36 3.16
C LEU A 111 -6.42 -15.01 2.81
N THR A 112 -6.91 -15.49 1.67
CA THR A 112 -8.31 -15.31 1.21
C THR A 112 -9.34 -16.02 2.08
N GLY A 113 -8.96 -17.10 2.77
CA GLY A 113 -9.85 -17.86 3.65
C GLY A 113 -9.93 -17.33 5.09
N LEU A 114 -9.12 -16.33 5.44
CA LEU A 114 -9.11 -15.72 6.77
C LEU A 114 -10.19 -14.64 6.89
N SER A 115 -10.71 -14.45 8.11
CA SER A 115 -11.55 -13.28 8.42
C SER A 115 -10.71 -12.00 8.43
N ALA A 116 -11.33 -10.83 8.25
CA ALA A 116 -10.61 -9.55 8.30
C ALA A 116 -9.83 -9.38 9.62
N ALA A 117 -10.43 -9.77 10.75
CA ALA A 117 -9.76 -9.74 12.05
C ALA A 117 -8.50 -10.63 12.07
N THR A 118 -8.61 -11.88 11.58
CA THR A 118 -7.45 -12.79 11.51
C THR A 118 -6.40 -12.29 10.51
N ARG A 119 -6.79 -11.62 9.42
CA ARG A 119 -5.84 -10.98 8.49
C ARG A 119 -5.07 -9.85 9.16
N ILE A 120 -5.71 -9.05 10.02
CA ILE A 120 -5.01 -8.01 10.81
C ILE A 120 -3.98 -8.64 11.75
N HIS A 121 -4.34 -9.72 12.45
CA HIS A 121 -3.38 -10.46 13.29
C HIS A 121 -2.21 -11.01 12.47
N CYS A 122 -2.50 -11.61 11.30
CA CYS A 122 -1.48 -12.08 10.36
C CYS A 122 -0.53 -10.94 9.96
N PHE A 123 -1.05 -9.79 9.54
CA PHE A 123 -0.22 -8.66 9.13
C PHE A 123 0.58 -8.06 10.29
N ASN A 124 0.02 -8.02 11.50
CA ASN A 124 0.77 -7.62 12.69
C ASN A 124 1.96 -8.55 12.92
N ALA A 125 1.75 -9.87 12.88
CA ALA A 125 2.83 -10.85 13.05
C ALA A 125 3.88 -10.75 11.94
N LEU A 126 3.49 -10.44 10.70
CA LEU A 126 4.44 -10.24 9.59
C LEU A 126 5.32 -9.01 9.78
N THR A 127 4.91 -8.01 10.56
CA THR A 127 5.75 -6.82 10.79
C THR A 127 7.03 -7.11 11.58
N THR A 128 7.09 -8.24 12.30
CA THR A 128 8.27 -8.67 13.04
C THR A 128 9.08 -9.74 12.30
N ARG A 129 8.65 -10.15 11.10
CA ARG A 129 9.35 -11.14 10.28
C ARG A 129 10.28 -10.45 9.27
N PRO A 130 11.43 -11.05 8.92
CA PRO A 130 12.26 -10.58 7.82
C PRO A 130 11.45 -10.52 6.52
N ALA A 131 11.68 -9.51 5.68
CA ALA A 131 10.93 -9.29 4.43
C ALA A 131 11.17 -10.38 3.36
N ASP A 132 12.07 -11.32 3.60
CA ASP A 132 12.48 -12.35 2.64
C ASP A 132 11.33 -13.21 2.15
N TRP A 133 10.26 -13.37 2.95
CA TRP A 133 9.05 -14.07 2.52
C TRP A 133 8.32 -13.41 1.35
N LEU A 134 8.58 -12.12 1.07
CA LEU A 134 8.02 -11.35 -0.05
C LEU A 134 9.08 -11.00 -1.12
N VAL A 135 10.37 -11.24 -0.87
CA VAL A 135 11.48 -10.85 -1.76
C VAL A 135 12.41 -11.98 -2.25
N SER A 136 12.50 -13.11 -1.55
CA SER A 136 13.25 -14.30 -2.00
C SER A 136 12.84 -14.79 -3.41
N ASN A 137 13.84 -15.19 -4.21
CA ASN A 137 13.75 -15.82 -5.55
C ASN A 137 13.50 -14.88 -6.74
N GLU A 138 13.78 -13.59 -6.57
CA GLU A 138 13.63 -12.60 -7.63
C GLU A 138 14.97 -12.15 -8.19
N ASP A 139 14.94 -11.65 -9.44
CA ASP A 139 16.04 -10.86 -10.00
C ASP A 139 16.52 -9.81 -8.99
N ALA A 140 17.84 -9.63 -8.88
CA ALA A 140 18.46 -8.80 -7.85
C ALA A 140 17.90 -7.36 -7.83
N ALA A 141 17.57 -6.79 -8.99
CA ALA A 141 17.02 -5.44 -9.10
C ALA A 141 15.54 -5.39 -8.68
N VAL A 142 14.76 -6.42 -9.00
CA VAL A 142 13.37 -6.55 -8.51
C VAL A 142 13.37 -6.70 -6.99
N ALA A 143 14.23 -7.58 -6.48
CA ALA A 143 14.38 -7.84 -5.06
C ALA A 143 14.78 -6.58 -4.29
N HIS A 144 15.76 -5.83 -4.81
CA HIS A 144 16.20 -4.58 -4.23
C HIS A 144 15.06 -3.54 -4.19
N ARG A 145 14.31 -3.38 -5.28
CA ARG A 145 13.18 -2.46 -5.35
C ARG A 145 12.09 -2.79 -4.32
N ARG A 146 11.71 -4.07 -4.19
CA ARG A 146 10.70 -4.48 -3.20
C ARG A 146 11.18 -4.21 -1.77
N ARG A 147 12.44 -4.50 -1.46
CA ARG A 147 13.05 -4.14 -0.16
C ARG A 147 12.99 -2.63 0.10
N ALA A 148 13.33 -1.81 -0.88
CA ALA A 148 13.28 -0.35 -0.74
C ALA A 148 11.86 0.15 -0.44
N ILE A 149 10.85 -0.35 -1.17
CA ILE A 149 9.44 0.00 -0.94
C ILE A 149 8.98 -0.44 0.45
N LEU A 150 9.34 -1.66 0.89
CA LEU A 150 8.99 -2.17 2.21
C LEU A 150 9.65 -1.36 3.33
N ALA A 151 10.93 -1.03 3.19
CA ALA A 151 11.69 -0.24 4.16
C ALA A 151 11.16 1.20 4.29
N ALA A 152 10.71 1.79 3.18
CA ALA A 152 10.01 3.07 3.19
C ALA A 152 8.59 2.96 3.76
N GLY A 153 7.96 1.79 3.73
CA GLY A 153 6.56 1.59 4.11
C GLY A 153 5.56 2.01 3.03
N GLY A 154 6.01 2.05 1.77
CA GLY A 154 5.24 2.44 0.60
C GLY A 154 6.10 3.10 -0.49
N HIS A 155 5.65 3.05 -1.73
CA HIS A 155 6.31 3.67 -2.88
C HIS A 155 6.21 5.19 -2.84
N GLY A 156 5.06 5.75 -2.41
CA GLY A 156 4.92 7.19 -2.25
C GLY A 156 5.88 7.77 -1.20
N GLU A 157 6.05 7.07 -0.07
CA GLU A 157 7.00 7.44 0.98
C GLU A 157 8.45 7.30 0.51
N LEU A 158 8.74 6.28 -0.32
CA LEU A 158 10.05 6.14 -0.95
C LEU A 158 10.37 7.33 -1.86
N ILE A 159 9.42 7.76 -2.70
CA ILE A 159 9.58 8.94 -3.56
C ILE A 159 9.79 10.20 -2.70
N ALA A 160 8.97 10.41 -1.67
CA ALA A 160 9.10 11.57 -0.79
C ALA A 160 10.50 11.68 -0.18
N ARG A 161 11.05 10.57 0.34
CA ARG A 161 12.42 10.54 0.87
C ARG A 161 13.48 10.87 -0.18
N PHE A 162 13.32 10.38 -1.42
CA PHE A 162 14.22 10.75 -2.50
C PHE A 162 14.14 12.24 -2.83
N THR A 163 12.94 12.81 -2.90
CA THR A 163 12.73 14.25 -3.11
C THR A 163 13.42 15.07 -2.02
N ASP A 164 13.19 14.72 -0.74
CA ASP A 164 13.82 15.41 0.39
C ASP A 164 15.36 15.38 0.31
N ILE A 165 15.93 14.25 -0.10
CA ILE A 165 17.39 14.10 -0.28
C ILE A 165 17.87 15.00 -1.44
N LEU A 166 17.15 15.03 -2.56
CA LEU A 166 17.52 15.86 -3.70
C LEU A 166 17.46 17.35 -3.35
N GLU A 167 16.41 17.80 -2.66
CA GLU A 167 16.27 19.19 -2.21
C GLU A 167 17.39 19.60 -1.25
N LYS A 168 17.70 18.75 -0.26
CA LYS A 168 18.83 18.99 0.68
C LYS A 168 20.18 19.07 -0.01
N ASN A 169 20.38 18.32 -1.11
CA ASN A 169 21.63 18.36 -1.88
C ASN A 169 21.69 19.52 -2.89
N GLN A 170 20.56 20.14 -3.23
CA GLN A 170 20.49 21.33 -4.08
C GLN A 170 20.71 22.63 -3.30
N GLN A 171 20.27 22.70 -2.04
CA GLN A 171 20.43 23.88 -1.18
C GLN A 171 21.88 24.38 -1.01
N PRO A 172 22.91 23.52 -0.86
CA PRO A 172 24.31 23.96 -0.84
C PRO A 172 24.78 24.56 -2.16
N ARG A 173 24.27 24.07 -3.31
CA ARG A 173 24.76 24.49 -4.64
C ARG A 173 24.19 25.82 -5.12
N LEU A 174 23.07 26.27 -4.55
CA LEU A 174 22.45 27.56 -4.88
C LEU A 174 22.93 28.70 -3.98
N SER A 175 23.43 28.40 -2.77
CA SER A 175 23.85 29.44 -1.81
C SER A 175 25.27 29.99 -2.01
N GLU A 176 26.11 29.34 -2.83
CA GLU A 176 27.49 29.79 -3.10
C GLU A 176 27.65 30.54 -4.44
N ARG A 177 26.63 30.54 -5.30
CA ARG A 177 26.66 31.36 -6.52
C ARG A 177 26.18 32.76 -6.19
N SER A 178 27.10 33.58 -5.68
CA SER A 178 26.99 35.02 -5.88
C SER A 178 26.86 35.26 -7.39
N PRO A 179 25.86 36.02 -7.88
CA PRO A 179 25.84 36.40 -9.28
C PRO A 179 27.17 37.10 -9.60
N PRO A 180 27.87 36.74 -10.70
CA PRO A 180 29.02 37.50 -11.13
C PRO A 180 28.59 38.96 -11.31
N PRO A 181 29.47 39.94 -10.99
CA PRO A 181 29.12 41.35 -11.08
C PRO A 181 28.57 41.67 -12.46
N ASN A 182 27.29 42.06 -12.50
CA ASN A 182 26.49 42.55 -13.63
C ASN A 182 27.15 42.36 -15.02
N ALA A 183 27.01 41.16 -15.61
CA ALA A 183 26.91 41.09 -17.06
C ALA A 183 25.50 41.54 -17.42
N GLY A 184 25.36 42.78 -17.85
CA GLY A 184 24.08 43.34 -18.25
C GLY A 184 23.52 42.61 -19.48
N LEU A 185 22.20 42.66 -19.67
CA LEU A 185 21.54 42.15 -20.88
C LEU A 185 22.20 42.68 -22.16
N ILE A 186 22.74 43.90 -22.12
CA ILE A 186 23.46 44.53 -23.22
C ILE A 186 24.76 43.78 -23.54
N ASP A 187 25.56 43.42 -22.55
CA ASP A 187 26.83 42.68 -22.74
C ASP A 187 26.57 41.31 -23.38
N LEU A 188 25.44 40.68 -23.02
CA LEU A 188 24.99 39.40 -23.56
C LEU A 188 24.56 39.51 -25.04
N LEU A 189 23.80 40.57 -25.38
CA LEU A 189 23.37 40.80 -26.76
C LEU A 189 24.55 41.18 -27.67
N GLU A 190 25.50 41.95 -27.17
CA GLU A 190 26.70 42.37 -27.91
C GLU A 190 27.67 41.19 -28.17
N ALA A 191 27.74 40.22 -27.25
CA ALA A 191 28.50 39.00 -27.46
C ALA A 191 27.91 38.14 -28.60
N TYR A 192 26.58 38.10 -28.73
CA TYR A 192 25.90 37.34 -29.78
C TYR A 192 25.96 38.01 -31.15
N SER A 193 26.00 39.34 -31.21
CA SER A 193 26.15 40.06 -32.48
C SER A 193 27.54 39.94 -33.12
N ARG A 194 28.55 39.44 -32.38
CA ARG A 194 29.90 39.16 -32.92
C ARG A 194 30.01 37.83 -33.67
N PHE A 195 28.94 37.03 -33.68
CA PHE A 195 28.88 35.73 -34.36
C PHE A 195 27.90 35.70 -35.56
N ILE A 196 27.47 36.87 -36.02
CA ILE A 196 26.69 37.09 -37.26
C ILE A 196 27.51 38.02 -38.15
#